data_AF-A0A7J5EAL7-F1
#
_entry.id   AF-A0A7J5EAL7-F1
#
_cell.length_a   1.000
_cell.length_b   1.000
_cell.length_c   1.000
_cell.angle_alpha   90.00
_cell.angle_beta   90.00
_cell.angle_gamma   90.00
#
_symmetry.space_group_name_H-M   'P 1'
#
loop_
_entity.id
_entity.type
_entity.pdbx_description
1 polymer ?
#
loop_
_entity_poly.entity_id
_entity_poly.type
_entity_poly.pdbx_seq_one_letter_code
_entity_poly.pdbx_strand_id
1 'polypeptide(L)'
;GEATVPKVTIILRKAYGGAYDVMSSKHLRGDINYAWPTAEIAVMGPKGAIEVLHAKELNEITDDAERVKFINEKEEEYKRKFATPYVAAKYGYIDDVIEPRNTRFRVIRALQMLATKKDTNPPKKHSNIPL
;
A
#
# COMPACT_ATOMS: atom_id res chain seq x y z
N GLY A 1 15.54 -0.10 4.83
CA GLY A 1 15.73 1.35 4.70
C GLY A 1 16.91 1.81 5.56
N GLU A 2 17.63 2.83 5.09
CA GLU A 2 18.81 3.40 5.77
C GLU A 2 18.45 4.35 6.93
N ALA A 3 17.34 5.10 6.80
CA ALA A 3 16.90 6.05 7.82
C ALA A 3 16.55 5.36 9.16
N THR A 4 17.09 5.89 10.25
CA THR A 4 16.87 5.44 11.64
C THR A 4 15.97 6.38 12.46
N VAL A 5 15.61 7.54 11.90
CA VAL A 5 14.67 8.49 12.51
C VAL A 5 13.26 7.90 12.64
N PRO A 6 12.38 8.47 13.48
CA PRO A 6 10.95 8.15 13.48
C PRO A 6 10.32 8.33 12.10
N LYS A 7 9.57 7.33 11.64
CA LYS A 7 8.82 7.34 10.37
C LYS A 7 7.38 6.95 10.61
N VAL A 8 6.48 7.89 10.32
CA VAL A 8 5.03 7.69 10.38
C VAL A 8 4.47 7.87 8.97
N THR A 9 3.88 6.81 8.43
CA THR A 9 3.30 6.77 7.09
C THR A 9 1.77 6.77 7.18
N ILE A 10 1.10 7.53 6.31
CA ILE A 10 -0.36 7.46 6.15
C ILE A 10 -0.68 7.23 4.68
N ILE A 11 -1.38 6.13 4.40
CA ILE A 11 -1.89 5.82 3.06
C ILE A 11 -3.28 6.41 2.93
N LEU A 12 -3.42 7.45 2.10
CA LEU A 12 -4.68 8.16 1.90
C LEU A 12 -5.60 7.46 0.89
N ARG A 13 -5.01 6.95 -0.20
CA ARG A 13 -5.73 6.35 -1.32
C ARG A 13 -4.88 5.25 -1.96
N LYS A 14 -4.31 5.49 -3.14
CA LYS A 14 -3.65 4.46 -3.96
C LYS A 14 -2.24 4.15 -3.46
N ALA A 15 -1.96 2.88 -3.19
CA ALA A 15 -0.63 2.35 -2.90
C ALA A 15 -0.46 1.00 -3.60
N TYR A 16 0.17 1.02 -4.78
CA TYR A 16 0.25 -0.15 -5.66
C TYR A 16 1.69 -0.61 -5.90
N GLY A 17 1.90 -1.92 -5.78
CA GLY A 17 3.15 -2.59 -6.14
C GLY A 17 4.39 -1.98 -5.49
N GLY A 18 5.48 -1.84 -6.24
CA GLY A 18 6.73 -1.29 -5.72
C GLY A 18 6.61 0.15 -5.20
N ALA A 19 5.64 0.94 -5.67
CA ALA A 19 5.42 2.28 -5.14
C ALA A 19 4.93 2.23 -3.68
N TYR A 20 4.09 1.24 -3.32
CA TYR A 20 3.73 1.01 -1.91
C TYR A 20 4.99 0.72 -1.06
N ASP A 21 5.87 -0.16 -1.55
CA ASP A 21 7.08 -0.53 -0.80
C ASP A 21 7.96 0.69 -0.55
N VAL A 22 8.23 1.48 -1.60
CA VAL A 22 9.12 2.65 -1.59
C VAL A 22 8.57 3.79 -0.72
N MET A 23 7.24 3.95 -0.63
CA MET A 23 6.59 5.01 0.15
C MET A 23 6.55 4.71 1.66
N SER A 24 7.69 4.30 2.21
CA SER A 24 7.90 3.98 3.63
C SER A 24 6.91 2.94 4.16
N SER A 25 6.81 1.82 3.45
CA SER A 25 6.12 0.61 3.93
C SER A 25 6.75 0.07 5.22
N LYS A 26 6.00 -0.76 5.95
CA LYS A 26 6.52 -1.47 7.12
C LYS A 26 7.72 -2.37 6.74
N HIS A 27 7.72 -2.92 5.52
CA HIS A 27 8.83 -3.71 4.98
C HIS A 27 10.13 -2.91 4.85
N LEU A 28 10.06 -1.59 4.64
CA LEU A 28 11.21 -0.69 4.65
C LEU A 28 11.50 -0.07 6.03
N ARG A 29 11.13 -0.77 7.11
CA ARG A 29 11.28 -0.34 8.51
C ARG A 29 10.44 0.91 8.82
N GLY A 30 9.25 1.05 8.24
CA GLY A 30 8.27 2.04 8.70
C GLY A 30 7.90 1.73 10.16
N ASP A 31 7.92 2.74 11.03
CA ASP A 31 7.63 2.50 12.45
C ASP A 31 6.14 2.36 12.68
N ILE A 32 5.37 3.32 12.16
CA ILE A 32 3.90 3.34 12.25
C ILE A 32 3.32 3.65 10.88
N ASN A 33 2.49 2.74 10.39
CA ASN A 33 1.82 2.79 9.10
C ASN A 33 0.31 2.80 9.32
N TYR A 34 -0.34 3.91 9.02
CA TYR A 34 -1.79 4.04 9.02
C TYR A 34 -2.34 3.97 7.59
N ALA A 35 -3.58 3.56 7.47
CA ALA A 35 -4.34 3.68 6.23
C ALA A 35 -5.71 4.31 6.49
N TRP A 36 -6.21 5.08 5.53
CA TRP A 36 -7.62 5.48 5.53
C TRP A 36 -8.51 4.35 5.00
N PRO A 37 -9.82 4.32 5.34
CA PRO A 37 -10.76 3.38 4.74
C PRO A 37 -10.81 3.44 3.20
N THR A 38 -10.47 4.60 2.62
CA THR A 38 -10.37 4.85 1.18
C THR A 38 -9.08 4.35 0.53
N ALA A 39 -8.17 3.75 1.31
CA ALA A 39 -6.91 3.28 0.78
C ALA A 39 -7.06 2.01 -0.06
N GLU A 40 -6.42 2.01 -1.22
CA GLU A 40 -6.35 0.87 -2.14
C GLU A 40 -4.91 0.34 -2.06
N ILE A 41 -4.72 -0.84 -1.45
CA ILE A 41 -3.41 -1.48 -1.29
C ILE A 41 -3.42 -2.81 -2.04
N ALA A 42 -2.66 -2.90 -3.14
CA ALA A 42 -2.59 -4.12 -3.95
C ALA A 42 -1.28 -4.21 -4.73
N VAL A 43 -1.04 -5.36 -5.38
CA VAL A 43 0.17 -5.58 -6.21
C VAL A 43 0.20 -4.65 -7.43
N MET A 44 -0.96 -4.39 -8.04
CA MET A 44 -1.10 -3.50 -9.19
C MET A 44 -2.52 -2.89 -9.23
N GLY A 45 -2.74 -1.96 -10.16
CA GLY A 45 -4.06 -1.37 -10.36
C GLY A 45 -5.10 -2.39 -10.85
N PRO A 46 -6.40 -2.23 -10.51
CA PRO A 46 -7.45 -3.21 -10.82
C PRO A 46 -7.52 -3.60 -12.30
N LYS A 47 -7.51 -2.63 -13.22
CA LYS A 47 -7.54 -2.88 -14.66
C LYS A 47 -6.44 -3.82 -15.13
N GLY A 48 -5.19 -3.49 -14.79
CA GLY A 48 -4.04 -4.32 -15.14
C GLY A 48 -4.09 -5.70 -14.50
N ALA A 49 -4.61 -5.80 -13.27
CA ALA A 49 -4.81 -7.09 -12.62
C ALA A 49 -5.82 -7.96 -13.38
N ILE A 50 -6.95 -7.40 -13.82
CA ILE A 50 -7.96 -8.13 -14.59
C ILE A 50 -7.44 -8.56 -15.95
N GLU A 51 -6.71 -7.70 -16.66
CA GLU A 51 -6.10 -8.04 -17.95
C GLU A 51 -5.16 -9.24 -17.85
N VAL A 52 -4.43 -9.38 -16.74
CA VAL A 52 -3.54 -10.53 -16.49
C VAL A 52 -4.30 -11.75 -16.00
N LEU A 53 -5.19 -11.59 -15.02
CA LEU A 53 -5.91 -12.71 -14.38
C LEU A 53 -6.94 -13.35 -15.30
N HIS A 54 -7.62 -12.55 -16.11
CA HIS A 54 -8.70 -12.97 -17.01
C HIS A 54 -8.28 -12.91 -18.48
N ALA A 55 -6.98 -12.98 -18.77
CA ALA A 55 -6.44 -12.87 -20.12
C ALA A 55 -7.10 -13.84 -21.13
N LYS A 56 -7.36 -15.09 -20.70
CA LYS A 56 -8.01 -16.10 -21.55
C LYS A 56 -9.46 -15.74 -21.87
N GLU A 57 -10.24 -15.44 -20.83
CA GLU A 57 -11.67 -15.08 -20.94
C GLU A 57 -11.84 -13.81 -21.79
N LEU A 58 -10.96 -12.82 -21.60
CA LEU A 58 -10.96 -11.58 -22.39
C LEU A 58 -10.63 -11.79 -23.87
N ASN A 59 -9.87 -12.83 -24.22
CA ASN A 59 -9.54 -13.16 -25.61
C ASN A 59 -10.66 -13.96 -26.30
N GLU A 60 -11.51 -14.63 -25.53
CA GLU A 60 -12.68 -15.35 -26.04
C GLU A 60 -13.85 -14.42 -26.36
N ILE A 61 -13.91 -13.25 -25.71
CA ILE A 61 -14.93 -12.23 -25.98
C ILE A 61 -14.57 -11.48 -27.27
N THR A 62 -15.41 -11.64 -28.29
CA THR A 62 -15.23 -11.01 -29.61
C THR A 62 -15.92 -9.66 -29.75
N ASP A 63 -16.92 -9.36 -28.92
CA ASP A 63 -17.60 -8.07 -28.90
C ASP A 63 -16.92 -7.08 -27.94
N ASP A 64 -16.57 -5.90 -28.46
CA ASP A 64 -15.84 -4.88 -27.69
C ASP A 64 -16.69 -4.29 -26.55
N ALA A 65 -18.02 -4.19 -26.72
CA ALA A 65 -18.89 -3.65 -25.69
C ALA A 65 -19.05 -4.63 -24.52
N GLU A 66 -19.22 -5.92 -24.81
CA GLU A 66 -19.21 -6.98 -23.80
C GLU A 66 -17.87 -7.07 -23.08
N ARG A 67 -16.75 -6.92 -23.79
CA ARG A 67 -15.41 -6.93 -23.20
C ARG A 67 -15.23 -5.80 -22.18
N VAL A 68 -15.61 -4.58 -22.53
CA VAL A 68 -15.52 -3.43 -21.62
C VAL A 68 -16.41 -3.62 -20.39
N LYS A 69 -17.63 -4.16 -20.59
CA LYS A 69 -18.54 -4.45 -19.48
C LYS A 69 -17.96 -5.49 -18.53
N PHE A 70 -17.40 -6.58 -19.06
CA PHE A 70 -16.76 -7.63 -18.28
C PHE A 70 -15.58 -7.09 -17.46
N ILE A 71 -14.71 -6.28 -18.07
CA ILE A 71 -13.58 -5.64 -17.38
C ILE A 71 -14.08 -4.79 -16.21
N ASN A 72 -15.08 -3.92 -16.44
CA ASN A 72 -15.60 -3.03 -15.41
C ASN A 72 -16.21 -3.79 -14.22
N GLU A 73 -16.98 -4.85 -14.50
CA GLU A 73 -17.58 -5.70 -13.46
C GLU A 73 -16.49 -6.39 -12.62
N LYS A 74 -15.48 -6.95 -13.29
CA LYS A 74 -14.37 -7.64 -12.63
C LYS A 74 -13.45 -6.69 -11.88
N GLU A 75 -13.23 -5.48 -12.38
CA GLU A 75 -12.48 -4.44 -11.68
C GLU A 75 -13.14 -4.06 -10.35
N GLU A 76 -14.46 -3.87 -10.34
CA GLU A 76 -15.20 -3.56 -9.12
C GLU A 76 -15.18 -4.73 -8.12
N GLU A 77 -15.29 -5.97 -8.61
CA GLU A 77 -15.12 -7.16 -7.79
C GLU A 77 -13.72 -7.22 -7.17
N TYR A 78 -12.69 -6.97 -7.97
CA TYR A 78 -11.29 -6.95 -7.52
C TYR A 78 -11.03 -5.85 -6.50
N LYS A 79 -11.56 -4.65 -6.71
CA LYS A 79 -11.43 -3.54 -5.75
C LYS A 79 -12.00 -3.90 -4.40
N ARG A 80 -13.21 -4.47 -4.37
CA ARG A 80 -13.89 -4.83 -3.12
C ARG A 80 -13.18 -5.95 -2.37
N LYS A 81 -12.62 -6.93 -3.09
CA LYS A 81 -11.97 -8.10 -2.49
C LYS A 81 -10.53 -7.85 -2.09
N PHE A 82 -9.77 -7.16 -2.94
CA PHE A 82 -8.31 -7.09 -2.84
C PHE A 82 -7.79 -5.67 -2.66
N ALA A 83 -8.34 -4.67 -3.36
CA ALA A 83 -7.85 -3.29 -3.28
C ALA A 83 -8.47 -2.52 -2.09
N THR A 84 -8.35 -3.08 -0.89
CA THR A 84 -8.80 -2.47 0.36
C THR A 84 -7.68 -2.49 1.41
N PRO A 85 -7.70 -1.63 2.43
CA PRO A 85 -6.61 -1.61 3.41
C PRO A 85 -6.66 -2.82 4.36
N TYR A 86 -7.81 -3.49 4.44
CA TYR A 86 -8.07 -4.56 5.41
C TYR A 86 -7.28 -5.83 5.13
N VAL A 87 -6.97 -6.11 3.86
CA VAL A 87 -6.10 -7.23 3.49
C VAL A 87 -4.71 -7.00 4.07
N ALA A 88 -4.13 -5.81 3.86
CA ALA A 88 -2.82 -5.46 4.39
C ALA A 88 -2.82 -5.40 5.94
N ALA A 89 -3.90 -4.91 6.55
CA ALA A 89 -4.07 -4.90 8.01
C ALA A 89 -4.07 -6.31 8.62
N LYS A 90 -4.69 -7.30 7.96
CA LYS A 90 -4.70 -8.70 8.42
C LYS A 90 -3.29 -9.30 8.55
N TYR A 91 -2.36 -8.88 7.70
CA TYR A 91 -0.96 -9.31 7.75
C TYR A 91 -0.08 -8.44 8.65
N GLY A 92 -0.66 -7.42 9.32
CA GLY A 92 0.08 -6.48 10.16
C GLY A 92 0.98 -5.53 9.37
N TYR A 93 0.75 -5.37 8.06
CA TYR A 93 1.53 -4.44 7.23
C TYR A 93 1.14 -2.97 7.50
N ILE A 94 -0.09 -2.78 7.97
CA ILE A 94 -0.65 -1.53 8.47
C ILE A 94 -0.97 -1.73 9.95
N ASP A 95 -0.63 -0.76 10.78
CA ASP A 95 -0.85 -0.79 12.23
C ASP A 95 -2.32 -0.49 12.60
N ASP A 96 -2.97 0.39 11.85
CA ASP A 96 -4.37 0.74 12.08
C ASP A 96 -5.04 1.33 10.83
N VAL A 97 -6.33 1.07 10.66
CA VAL A 97 -7.18 1.75 9.66
C VAL A 97 -7.95 2.85 10.38
N ILE A 98 -7.62 4.10 10.07
CA ILE A 98 -8.10 5.27 10.81
C ILE A 98 -8.99 6.17 9.97
N GLU A 99 -10.03 6.73 10.59
CA GLU A 99 -10.84 7.79 9.98
C GLU A 99 -9.99 9.01 9.62
N PRO A 100 -10.19 9.65 8.44
CA PRO A 100 -9.39 10.80 7.99
C PRO A 100 -9.27 11.92 9.02
N ARG A 101 -10.36 12.22 9.73
CA ARG A 101 -10.41 13.26 10.79
C ARG A 101 -9.48 12.97 11.98
N ASN A 102 -9.15 11.70 12.23
CA ASN A 102 -8.32 11.28 13.36
C ASN A 102 -6.82 11.31 13.04
N THR A 103 -6.44 11.56 11.78
CA THR A 103 -5.05 11.54 11.31
C THR A 103 -4.13 12.40 12.19
N ARG A 104 -4.50 13.66 12.45
CA ARG A 104 -3.68 14.58 13.26
C ARG A 104 -3.39 14.03 14.66
N PHE A 105 -4.44 13.55 15.34
CA PHE A 105 -4.31 12.99 16.67
C PHE A 105 -3.41 11.75 16.68
N ARG A 106 -3.59 10.86 15.69
CA ARG A 106 -2.80 9.62 15.56
C ARG A 106 -1.32 9.89 15.26
N VAL A 107 -1.02 10.88 14.42
CA VAL A 107 0.36 11.29 14.12
C VAL A 107 1.04 11.86 15.35
N ILE A 108 0.39 12.77 16.08
CA ILE A 108 0.96 13.36 17.30
C ILE A 108 1.33 12.26 18.31
N ARG A 109 0.42 11.31 18.55
CA ARG A 109 0.66 10.18 19.46
C ARG A 109 1.80 9.28 18.98
N ALA A 110 1.85 8.96 17.69
CA ALA A 110 2.92 8.15 17.12
C ALA A 110 4.29 8.82 17.29
N LEU A 111 4.39 10.13 17.01
CA LEU A 111 5.64 10.87 17.18
C LEU A 111 6.07 10.99 18.64
N GLN A 112 5.12 11.19 19.57
CA GLN A 112 5.42 11.16 21.01
C GLN A 112 5.99 9.82 21.47
N MET A 113 5.40 8.71 21.01
CA MET A 113 5.88 7.36 21.31
C MET A 113 7.28 7.11 20.71
N LEU A 114 7.53 7.61 19.51
CA LEU A 114 8.79 7.40 18.80
C LEU A 114 9.89 8.40 19.18
N ALA A 115 9.62 9.36 20.08
CA ALA A 115 10.56 10.42 20.45
C ALA A 115 11.90 9.90 21.00
N THR A 116 11.89 8.72 21.62
CA THR A 116 13.09 8.08 22.18
C THR A 116 13.60 6.92 21.33
N LYS A 117 13.13 6.78 20.08
CA LYS A 117 13.57 5.72 19.16
C LYS A 117 15.09 5.80 18.98
N LYS A 118 15.76 4.66 19.21
CA LYS A 118 17.18 4.45 18.87
C LYS A 118 17.27 3.20 18.02
N ASP A 119 17.86 3.34 16.85
CA ASP A 119 18.04 2.26 15.90
C ASP A 119 19.41 2.39 15.24
N THR A 120 20.10 1.28 15.03
CA THR A 120 21.49 1.24 14.56
C THR A 120 21.57 0.46 13.26
N ASN A 121 22.40 0.95 12.33
CA ASN A 121 22.72 0.23 11.10
C ASN A 121 24.05 -0.53 11.26
N PRO A 122 24.29 -1.57 10.43
CA PRO A 122 25.58 -2.25 10.39
C PRO A 122 26.74 -1.27 10.13
N PRO A 123 27.91 -1.46 10.78
CA PRO A 123 29.05 -0.57 10.61
C PRO A 123 29.60 -0.65 9.17
N LYS A 124 29.84 0.51 8.57
CA LYS A 124 30.36 0.67 7.19
C LYS A 124 31.05 2.03 7.07
N LYS A 125 31.99 2.17 6.13
CA LYS A 125 32.61 3.48 5.81
C LYS A 125 31.55 4.46 5.26
N HIS A 126 30.77 4.01 4.29
CA HIS A 126 29.63 4.71 3.70
C HIS A 126 28.69 3.70 2.99
N SER A 127 27.53 4.15 2.53
CA SER A 127 26.65 3.35 1.65
C SER A 127 27.15 3.33 0.20
N ASN A 128 26.63 2.39 -0.60
CA ASN A 128 26.82 2.34 -2.05
C ASN A 128 25.44 2.40 -2.72
N ILE A 129 24.80 3.56 -2.64
CA ILE A 129 23.48 3.78 -3.26
C ILE A 129 23.62 3.79 -4.79
N PRO A 130 22.65 3.27 -5.55
CA PRO A 130 22.63 3.46 -7.01
C PRO A 130 22.68 4.96 -7.36
N LEU A 131 23.55 5.30 -8.31
CA LEU A 131 23.74 6.65 -8.86
C LEU A 131 23.06 6.79 -10.22
#